data_AF-A0A514ZUW5-F1
#
_entry.id   AF-A0A514ZUW5-F1
#
_cell.length_a   1.000
_cell.length_b   1.000
_cell.length_c   1.000
_cell.angle_alpha   90.00
_cell.angle_beta   90.00
_cell.angle_gamma   90.00
#
_symmetry.space_group_name_H-M   'P 1'
#
loop_
_entity.id
_entity.type
_entity.pdbx_description
1 polymer ?
#
loop_
_entity_poly.entity_id
_entity_poly.type
_entity_poly.pdbx_seq_one_letter_code
_entity_poly.pdbx_strand_id
1 'polypeptide(L)'
;MTTNEIYDVLTDAISSIIPDEWAIVRLNVQFLSDGLEVEFDGFYLTPTGDEEPLSTDFPDEMIEAVQELYLIRKNEGLPPANRLQIDLTPQGKFTTDFSWDQEIQDEEEHFNKGGTAREWMAIREAKYGPIED
;
A
#
# COMPACT_ATOMS: atom_id res chain seq x y z
N MET A 1 18.61 1.50 4.10
CA MET A 1 18.44 0.04 4.08
C MET A 1 18.61 -0.48 2.66
N THR A 2 18.93 -1.76 2.51
CA THR A 2 18.77 -2.50 1.26
C THR A 2 17.34 -2.99 1.13
N THR A 3 16.90 -3.31 -0.10
CA THR A 3 15.56 -3.85 -0.35
C THR A 3 15.25 -5.12 0.46
N ASN A 4 16.25 -5.98 0.70
CA ASN A 4 16.04 -7.18 1.52
C ASN A 4 15.83 -6.83 2.99
N GLU A 5 16.62 -5.91 3.56
CA GLU A 5 16.43 -5.46 4.95
C GLU A 5 15.05 -4.82 5.15
N ILE A 6 14.56 -4.08 4.15
CA ILE A 6 13.19 -3.54 4.15
C ILE A 6 12.18 -4.69 4.20
N TYR A 7 12.31 -5.71 3.34
CA TYR A 7 11.38 -6.83 3.32
C TYR A 7 11.37 -7.64 4.62
N ASP A 8 12.51 -7.73 5.31
CA ASP A 8 12.60 -8.33 6.63
C ASP A 8 11.79 -7.52 7.66
N VAL A 9 11.96 -6.19 7.68
CA VAL A 9 11.16 -5.28 8.54
C VAL A 9 9.66 -5.42 8.29
N LEU A 10 9.24 -5.46 7.02
CA LEU A 10 7.82 -5.63 6.65
C LEU A 10 7.27 -6.98 7.10
N THR A 11 8.05 -8.05 6.90
CA THR A 11 7.65 -9.40 7.28
C THR A 11 7.48 -9.53 8.80
N ASP A 12 8.42 -8.99 9.57
CA ASP A 12 8.37 -9.01 11.03
C ASP A 12 7.21 -8.16 11.57
N ALA A 13 7.03 -6.95 11.04
CA ALA A 13 5.95 -6.07 11.43
C ALA A 13 4.59 -6.72 11.17
N ILE A 14 4.31 -7.18 9.94
CA ILE A 14 3.05 -7.85 9.58
C ILE A 14 2.79 -9.08 10.47
N SER A 15 3.81 -9.92 10.66
CA SER A 15 3.66 -11.15 11.46
C SER A 15 3.40 -10.86 12.94
N SER A 16 3.84 -9.71 13.45
CA SER A 16 3.66 -9.33 14.86
C SER A 16 2.24 -8.85 15.19
N ILE A 17 1.49 -8.36 14.20
CA ILE A 17 0.18 -7.73 14.45
C ILE A 17 -0.96 -8.76 14.52
N ILE A 18 -0.79 -9.92 13.90
CA ILE A 18 -1.84 -10.94 13.79
C ILE A 18 -1.65 -11.94 14.93
N PRO A 19 -2.51 -11.94 15.97
CA PRO A 19 -2.34 -12.77 17.16
C PRO A 19 -2.73 -14.25 16.94
N ASP A 20 -3.56 -14.52 15.93
CA ASP A 20 -4.16 -15.82 15.65
C ASP A 20 -3.49 -16.55 14.47
N GLU A 21 -3.86 -17.80 14.22
CA GLU A 21 -3.44 -18.50 13.01
C GLU A 21 -4.02 -17.83 11.75
N TRP A 22 -3.21 -17.72 10.70
CA TRP A 22 -3.58 -17.13 9.43
C TRP A 22 -2.95 -17.91 8.26
N ALA A 23 -3.49 -17.76 7.05
CA ALA A 23 -3.06 -18.49 5.86
C ALA A 23 -2.26 -17.60 4.88
N ILE A 24 -2.73 -16.38 4.66
CA ILE A 24 -2.05 -15.37 3.84
C ILE A 24 -2.46 -13.97 4.32
N VAL A 25 -1.53 -13.04 4.29
CA VAL A 25 -1.80 -11.60 4.45
C VAL A 25 -1.69 -10.95 3.09
N ARG A 26 -2.60 -10.04 2.78
CA ARG A 26 -2.49 -9.06 1.71
C ARG A 26 -2.48 -7.66 2.31
N LEU A 27 -1.36 -6.98 2.17
CA LEU A 27 -1.19 -5.57 2.53
C LEU A 27 -1.07 -4.75 1.25
N ASN A 28 -1.92 -3.73 1.12
CA ASN A 28 -1.83 -2.72 0.09
C ASN A 28 -1.24 -1.45 0.70
N VAL A 29 -0.38 -0.82 -0.08
CA VAL A 29 0.27 0.44 0.23
C VAL A 29 -0.01 1.42 -0.90
N GLN A 30 -0.47 2.61 -0.57
CA GLN A 30 -0.58 3.72 -1.50
C GLN A 30 0.54 4.72 -1.19
N PHE A 31 1.32 5.08 -2.21
CA PHE A 31 2.35 6.12 -2.09
C PHE A 31 1.74 7.45 -2.51
N LEU A 32 1.71 8.39 -1.57
CA LEU A 32 1.21 9.73 -1.76
C LEU A 32 2.35 10.75 -1.64
N SER A 33 2.13 11.96 -2.11
CA SER A 33 3.07 13.08 -1.99
C SER A 33 4.48 12.71 -2.44
N ASP A 34 4.61 12.01 -3.58
CA ASP A 34 5.89 11.52 -4.14
C ASP A 34 6.64 10.58 -3.17
N GLY A 35 5.89 9.73 -2.45
CA GLY A 35 6.39 8.74 -1.50
C GLY A 35 6.73 9.29 -0.12
N LEU A 36 6.39 10.55 0.18
CA LEU A 36 6.55 11.15 1.51
C LEU A 36 5.44 10.73 2.48
N GLU A 37 4.28 10.39 1.96
CA GLU A 37 3.15 9.89 2.74
C GLU A 37 2.78 8.51 2.21
N VAL A 38 2.38 7.61 3.11
CA VAL A 38 1.96 6.26 2.76
C VAL A 38 0.69 5.92 3.51
N GLU A 39 -0.26 5.33 2.80
CA GLU A 39 -1.48 4.79 3.38
C GLU A 39 -1.46 3.27 3.27
N PHE A 40 -1.92 2.62 4.34
CA PHE A 40 -1.99 1.18 4.44
C PHE A 40 -3.45 0.73 4.50
N ASP A 41 -3.76 -0.32 3.77
CA ASP A 41 -5.00 -1.09 3.91
C ASP A 41 -4.70 -2.57 3.64
N GLY A 42 -5.56 -3.47 4.10
CA GLY A 42 -5.32 -4.88 3.84
C GLY A 42 -6.24 -5.81 4.62
N PHE A 43 -6.04 -7.09 4.37
CA PHE A 43 -6.75 -8.17 5.01
C PHE A 43 -5.85 -9.38 5.15
N TYR A 44 -6.25 -10.32 6.01
CA TYR A 44 -5.65 -11.64 6.07
C TYR A 44 -6.73 -12.71 5.96
N LEU A 45 -6.34 -13.88 5.46
CA LEU A 45 -7.21 -15.05 5.46
C LEU A 45 -6.96 -15.88 6.71
N THR A 46 -8.03 -16.27 7.38
CA THR A 46 -7.98 -17.31 8.42
C THR A 46 -7.67 -18.68 7.78
N PRO A 47 -7.33 -19.72 8.57
CA PRO A 47 -7.14 -21.07 8.05
C PRO A 47 -8.39 -21.65 7.38
N THR A 48 -9.58 -21.14 7.70
CA THR A 48 -10.86 -21.52 7.07
C THR A 48 -11.12 -20.77 5.76
N GLY A 49 -10.31 -19.75 5.44
CA GLY A 49 -10.42 -18.93 4.23
C GLY A 49 -11.33 -17.72 4.38
N ASP A 50 -11.72 -17.37 5.60
CA ASP A 50 -12.48 -16.14 5.88
C ASP A 50 -11.55 -14.92 5.84
N GLU A 51 -12.01 -13.84 5.22
CA GLU A 51 -11.28 -12.56 5.16
C GLU A 51 -11.53 -11.76 6.44
N GLU A 52 -10.44 -11.40 7.12
CA GLU A 52 -10.45 -10.52 8.30
C GLU A 52 -9.63 -9.25 8.01
N PRO A 53 -10.08 -8.07 8.46
CA PRO A 53 -9.35 -6.84 8.23
C PRO A 53 -8.00 -6.85 8.94
N LEU A 54 -6.96 -6.39 8.25
CA LEU A 54 -5.64 -6.24 8.82
C LEU A 54 -5.58 -4.93 9.60
N SER A 55 -5.08 -4.98 10.85
CA SER A 55 -4.75 -3.74 11.56
C SER A 55 -3.65 -3.00 10.81
N THR A 56 -3.75 -1.67 10.71
CA THR A 56 -2.74 -0.83 10.04
C THR A 56 -1.94 0.02 11.02
N ASP A 57 -2.05 -0.29 12.32
CA ASP A 57 -1.27 0.32 13.40
C ASP A 57 0.16 -0.26 13.42
N PHE A 58 0.90 0.05 12.36
CA PHE A 58 2.28 -0.40 12.16
C PHE A 58 3.27 0.53 12.87
N PRO A 59 4.42 0.01 13.33
CA PRO A 59 5.47 0.84 13.92
C PRO A 59 6.04 1.83 12.89
N ASP A 60 6.52 2.99 13.36
CA ASP A 60 7.15 4.02 12.52
C ASP A 60 8.26 3.45 11.62
N GLU A 61 9.02 2.46 12.13
CA GLU A 61 10.08 1.77 11.37
C GLU A 61 9.55 1.11 10.08
N MET A 62 8.34 0.55 10.10
CA MET A 62 7.72 -0.01 8.90
C MET A 62 7.34 1.10 7.91
N ILE A 63 6.82 2.23 8.40
CA ILE A 63 6.46 3.38 7.57
C ILE A 63 7.70 3.91 6.85
N GLU A 64 8.78 4.15 7.60
CA GLU A 64 10.08 4.61 7.08
C GLU A 64 10.66 3.61 6.07
N ALA A 65 10.57 2.31 6.33
CA ALA A 65 11.07 1.26 5.42
C ALA A 65 10.32 1.27 4.08
N VAL A 66 8.99 1.46 4.10
CA VAL A 66 8.17 1.56 2.87
C VAL A 66 8.48 2.83 2.09
N GLN A 67 8.69 3.96 2.76
CA GLN A 67 9.12 5.20 2.11
C GLN A 67 10.51 5.05 1.49
N GLU A 68 11.45 4.40 2.19
CA GLU A 68 12.78 4.14 1.65
C GLU A 68 12.72 3.20 0.42
N LEU A 69 11.82 2.20 0.43
CA LEU A 69 11.59 1.32 -0.71
C LEU A 69 11.17 2.10 -1.94
N TYR A 70 10.25 3.06 -1.79
CA TYR A 70 9.85 3.96 -2.86
C TYR A 70 11.04 4.74 -3.43
N LEU A 71 11.85 5.35 -2.56
CA LEU A 71 13.03 6.13 -2.96
C LEU A 71 14.07 5.27 -3.68
N ILE A 72 14.34 4.05 -3.21
CA ILE A 72 15.23 3.10 -3.88
C ILE A 72 14.76 2.86 -5.30
N ARG A 73 13.49 2.50 -5.49
CA ARG A 73 12.91 2.24 -6.82
C ARG A 73 13.06 3.44 -7.75
N LYS A 74 12.76 4.64 -7.24
CA LYS A 74 12.86 5.90 -7.98
C LYS A 74 14.30 6.18 -8.40
N ASN A 75 15.26 5.99 -7.50
CA ASN A 75 16.69 6.20 -7.77
C ASN A 75 17.27 5.17 -8.75
N GLU A 76 16.74 3.95 -8.74
CA GLU A 76 17.07 2.89 -9.71
C GLU A 76 16.43 3.12 -11.09
N GLY A 77 15.56 4.11 -11.25
CA GLY A 77 14.88 4.42 -12.51
C GLY A 77 13.86 3.36 -12.89
N LEU A 78 13.29 2.65 -11.93
CA LEU A 78 12.22 1.68 -12.16
C LEU A 78 10.93 2.39 -12.61
N PRO A 79 9.99 1.66 -13.27
CA PRO A 79 8.71 2.23 -13.64
C PRO A 79 7.99 2.84 -12.44
N PRO A 80 7.31 3.99 -12.64
CA PRO A 80 6.57 4.66 -11.57
C PRO A 80 5.48 3.74 -11.03
N ALA A 81 5.29 3.82 -9.72
CA ALA A 81 4.26 3.09 -9.00
C ALA A 81 3.76 3.97 -7.86
N ASN A 82 2.45 4.11 -7.73
CA ASN A 82 1.79 4.71 -6.58
C ASN A 82 1.02 3.67 -5.75
N ARG A 83 1.10 2.39 -6.14
CA ARG A 83 0.61 1.25 -5.37
C ARG A 83 1.67 0.17 -5.22
N LEU A 84 1.66 -0.47 -4.05
CA LEU A 84 2.40 -1.66 -3.74
C LEU A 84 1.46 -2.66 -3.05
N GLN A 85 1.33 -3.86 -3.60
CA GLN A 85 0.70 -4.99 -2.92
C GLN A 85 1.79 -5.92 -2.39
N ILE A 86 1.64 -6.34 -1.14
CA ILE A 86 2.48 -7.30 -0.46
C ILE A 86 1.61 -8.50 -0.09
N ASP A 87 1.99 -9.68 -0.56
CA ASP A 87 1.43 -10.93 -0.08
C ASP A 87 2.47 -11.65 0.79
N LEU A 88 2.10 -12.02 2.00
CA LEU A 88 2.95 -12.77 2.94
C LEU A 88 2.22 -14.05 3.38
N THR A 89 2.98 -15.13 3.59
CA THR A 89 2.48 -16.40 4.16
C THR A 89 3.19 -16.72 5.47
N PRO A 90 2.63 -17.56 6.36
CA PRO A 90 3.29 -17.91 7.63
C PRO A 90 4.62 -18.63 7.45
N GLN A 91 4.87 -19.20 6.27
CA GLN A 91 6.14 -19.85 5.92
C GLN A 91 7.21 -18.86 5.45
N GLY A 92 6.94 -17.55 5.51
CA GLY A 92 7.85 -16.50 5.08
C GLY A 92 7.92 -16.31 3.56
N LYS A 93 7.00 -16.90 2.79
CA LYS A 93 6.89 -16.57 1.36
C LYS A 93 6.31 -15.16 1.25
N PHE A 94 7.13 -14.24 0.75
CA PHE A 94 6.84 -12.83 0.57
C PHE A 94 6.88 -12.48 -0.92
N THR A 95 5.87 -11.80 -1.43
CA THR A 95 5.83 -11.31 -2.82
C THR A 95 5.35 -9.87 -2.87
N THR A 96 5.96 -9.07 -3.74
CA THR A 96 5.59 -7.68 -3.98
C THR A 96 5.13 -7.47 -5.41
N ASP A 97 4.08 -6.67 -5.59
CA ASP A 97 3.62 -6.21 -6.90
C ASP A 97 3.48 -4.68 -6.87
N PHE A 98 4.20 -4.01 -7.77
CA PHE A 98 4.17 -2.56 -7.89
C PHE A 98 3.34 -2.18 -9.10
N SER A 99 2.37 -1.29 -8.90
CA SER A 99 1.45 -0.89 -9.96
C SER A 99 1.17 0.61 -9.93
N TRP A 100 0.60 1.09 -11.04
CA TRP A 100 0.21 2.47 -11.23
C TRP A 100 -1.31 2.58 -11.31
N ASP A 101 -1.87 3.41 -10.46
CA ASP A 101 -3.28 3.78 -10.46
C ASP A 101 -3.41 5.23 -10.93
N GLN A 102 -3.99 5.44 -12.11
CA GLN A 102 -4.15 6.77 -12.68
C GLN A 102 -5.19 7.62 -11.93
N GLU A 103 -6.18 6.99 -11.29
CA GLU A 103 -7.21 7.69 -10.53
C GLU A 103 -6.59 8.33 -9.29
N ILE A 104 -5.77 7.58 -8.54
CA ILE A 104 -5.01 8.11 -7.40
C ILE A 104 -4.10 9.26 -7.84
N GLN A 105 -3.35 9.09 -8.93
CA GLN A 105 -2.45 10.15 -9.40
C GLN A 105 -3.22 11.44 -9.70
N ASP A 106 -4.35 11.33 -10.39
CA ASP A 106 -5.16 12.49 -10.73
C ASP A 106 -5.77 13.16 -9.50
N GLU A 107 -6.16 12.36 -8.50
CA GLU A 107 -6.66 12.84 -7.22
C GLU A 107 -5.61 13.69 -6.51
N GLU A 108 -4.41 13.13 -6.36
CA GLU A 108 -3.27 13.82 -5.77
C GLU A 108 -2.96 15.12 -6.49
N GLU A 109 -2.89 15.08 -7.82
CA GLU A 109 -2.63 16.28 -8.61
C GLU A 109 -3.71 17.36 -8.45
N HIS A 110 -4.97 16.96 -8.30
CA HIS A 110 -6.08 17.88 -8.09
C HIS A 110 -5.96 18.57 -6.73
N PHE A 111 -5.73 17.81 -5.65
CA PHE A 111 -5.60 18.37 -4.31
C PHE A 111 -4.32 19.19 -4.14
N ASN A 112 -3.21 18.77 -4.74
CA ASN A 112 -1.96 19.55 -4.76
C ASN A 112 -2.10 20.90 -5.49
N LYS A 113 -3.06 21.02 -6.41
CA LYS A 113 -3.40 22.29 -7.09
C LYS A 113 -4.43 23.12 -6.32
N GLY A 114 -4.79 22.71 -5.09
CA GLY A 114 -5.76 23.40 -4.25
C GLY A 114 -7.22 23.11 -4.59
N GLY A 115 -7.48 22.03 -5.33
CA GLY A 115 -8.81 21.58 -5.68
C GLY A 115 -9.63 21.12 -4.47
N THR A 116 -10.95 21.17 -4.58
CA THR A 116 -11.88 20.74 -3.53
C THR A 116 -12.39 19.32 -3.76
N ALA A 117 -12.81 18.63 -2.69
CA ALA A 117 -13.41 17.30 -2.79
C ALA A 117 -14.67 17.28 -3.68
N ARG A 118 -15.46 18.37 -3.67
CA ARG A 118 -16.64 18.49 -4.54
C ARG A 118 -16.28 18.49 -6.03
N GLU A 119 -15.20 19.19 -6.38
CA GLU A 119 -14.72 19.21 -7.76
C GLU A 119 -14.13 17.85 -8.14
N TRP A 120 -13.37 17.23 -7.23
CA TRP A 120 -12.82 15.90 -7.45
C TRP A 120 -13.92 14.87 -7.74
N MET A 121 -14.98 14.81 -6.93
CA MET A 121 -16.10 13.88 -7.16
C MET A 121 -16.69 14.02 -8.57
N ALA A 122 -16.87 15.26 -9.05
CA ALA A 122 -17.39 15.50 -10.39
C ALA A 122 -16.41 15.10 -11.50
N ILE A 123 -15.10 15.34 -11.31
CA ILE A 123 -14.04 14.92 -12.24
C ILE A 123 -13.96 13.40 -12.29
N ARG A 124 -13.93 12.76 -11.13
CA ARG A 124 -13.84 11.32 -10.96
C ARG A 124 -15.02 10.62 -11.62
N GLU A 125 -16.25 11.04 -11.31
CA GLU A 125 -17.45 10.44 -11.92
C GLU A 125 -17.43 10.57 -13.46
N ALA A 126 -17.03 11.73 -13.98
CA ALA A 126 -16.96 11.95 -15.42
C ALA A 126 -15.85 11.13 -16.12
N LYS A 127 -14.74 10.83 -15.44
CA LYS A 127 -13.57 10.17 -16.01
C LYS A 127 -13.53 8.66 -15.76
N TYR A 128 -13.88 8.23 -14.55
CA TYR A 128 -13.77 6.85 -14.05
C TYR A 128 -15.12 6.18 -13.84
N GLY A 129 -16.22 6.95 -13.88
CA GLY A 129 -17.56 6.44 -13.66
C GLY A 129 -18.03 6.54 -12.20
N PRO A 130 -19.26 6.11 -11.92
CA PRO A 130 -19.82 6.14 -10.56
C PRO A 130 -19.02 5.22 -9.62
N ILE A 131 -19.03 5.55 -8.32
CA ILE A 131 -18.55 4.63 -7.29
C ILE A 131 -19.60 3.50 -7.20
N GLU A 132 -19.19 2.25 -7.43
CA GLU A 132 -20.05 1.10 -7.21
C GLU A 132 -20.11 0.83 -5.69
N ASP A 133 -21.32 0.77 -5.12
CA ASP A 133 -21.60 0.44 -3.71
C ASP A 133 -21.40 -1.06 -3.41
#